data_AF-A0A7Y5BG70-F1
#
_entry.id   AF-A0A7Y5BG70-F1
#
_cell.length_a   1.000
_cell.length_b   1.000
_cell.length_c   1.000
_cell.angle_alpha   90.00
_cell.angle_beta   90.00
_cell.angle_gamma   90.00
#
_symmetry.space_group_name_H-M   'P 1'
#
loop_
_entity.id
_entity.type
_entity.pdbx_description
1 polymer ?
#
loop_
_entity_poly.entity_id
_entity_poly.type
_entity_poly.pdbx_seq_one_letter_code
_entity_poly.pdbx_strand_id
1 'polypeptide(L)'
;MQRATQVEMGLLELSRIATPMGLVVDRIVVDGRQLSVESEPFAVASQGPLEAEVVLAPEDVSAFVEAKAPPQVKKIELEFLEGKVRAIVTVKVIFDISASATLGLRIAENRLEVYGIDDSQVPAPARPMLHNQLASMNPLFDPSSLPFEVRLTSVAISAEGVRLRGQASLP
;
A
#
# COMPACT_ATOMS: atom_id res chain seq x y z
N MET A 1 -20.71 -24.64 -27.91
CA MET A 1 -21.11 -23.25 -27.63
C MET A 1 -20.86 -23.00 -26.15
N GLN A 2 -19.73 -22.36 -25.81
CA GLN A 2 -19.44 -21.94 -24.44
C GLN A 2 -20.29 -20.70 -24.13
N ARG A 3 -20.96 -20.68 -22.97
CA ARG A 3 -21.78 -19.55 -22.52
C ARG A 3 -20.94 -18.62 -21.65
N ALA A 4 -20.37 -17.59 -22.23
CA ALA A 4 -19.94 -16.42 -21.48
C ALA A 4 -21.20 -15.72 -20.94
N THR A 5 -21.26 -15.50 -19.63
CA THR A 5 -22.36 -14.73 -19.02
C THR A 5 -21.89 -13.31 -18.87
N GLN A 6 -22.50 -12.40 -19.62
CA GLN A 6 -22.23 -10.98 -19.48
C GLN A 6 -22.98 -10.47 -18.25
N VAL A 7 -22.24 -9.88 -17.31
CA VAL A 7 -22.79 -9.27 -16.10
C VAL A 7 -22.85 -7.76 -16.31
N GLU A 8 -24.06 -7.19 -16.28
CA GLU A 8 -24.27 -5.75 -16.49
C GLU A 8 -23.68 -4.90 -15.37
N MET A 9 -23.68 -5.39 -14.13
CA MET A 9 -22.99 -4.84 -12.96
C MET A 9 -22.47 -5.96 -12.07
N GLY A 10 -21.18 -5.94 -11.75
CA GLY A 10 -20.59 -6.84 -10.77
C GLY A 10 -19.53 -6.14 -9.93
N LEU A 11 -19.39 -6.63 -8.70
CA LEU A 11 -18.34 -6.23 -7.77
C LEU A 11 -17.37 -7.41 -7.64
N LEU A 12 -16.10 -7.20 -7.97
CA LEU A 12 -15.05 -8.15 -7.64
C LEU A 12 -14.34 -7.66 -6.37
N GLU A 13 -14.40 -8.45 -5.31
CA GLU A 13 -13.70 -8.18 -4.06
C GLU A 13 -12.69 -9.30 -3.78
N LEU A 14 -11.44 -8.92 -3.58
CA LEU A 14 -10.36 -9.79 -3.10
C LEU A 14 -9.90 -9.28 -1.75
N SER A 15 -9.84 -10.14 -0.73
CA SER A 15 -9.44 -9.76 0.63
C SER A 15 -8.16 -10.48 1.05
N ARG A 16 -7.36 -9.83 1.90
CA ARG A 16 -6.15 -10.39 2.55
C ARG A 16 -5.14 -10.97 1.55
N ILE A 17 -4.76 -10.18 0.55
CA ILE A 17 -3.87 -10.61 -0.53
C ILE A 17 -2.42 -10.39 -0.09
N ALA A 18 -1.69 -11.49 0.12
CA ALA A 18 -0.26 -11.43 0.38
C ALA A 18 0.50 -11.14 -0.92
N THR A 19 1.25 -10.04 -0.95
CA THR A 19 2.11 -9.68 -2.08
C THR A 19 3.48 -10.36 -1.96
N PRO A 20 4.20 -10.60 -3.08
CA PRO A 20 5.56 -11.15 -3.04
C PRO A 20 6.56 -10.29 -2.27
N MET A 21 6.30 -8.99 -2.11
CA MET A 21 7.13 -8.10 -1.31
C MET A 21 6.89 -8.24 0.21
N GLY A 22 5.87 -8.99 0.63
CA GLY A 22 5.56 -9.26 2.03
C GLY A 22 4.50 -8.33 2.63
N LEU A 23 3.97 -7.37 1.87
CA LEU A 23 2.82 -6.56 2.31
C LEU A 23 1.54 -7.37 2.14
N VAL A 24 0.65 -7.30 3.13
CA VAL A 24 -0.73 -7.79 2.99
C VAL A 24 -1.62 -6.64 2.58
N VAL A 25 -2.31 -6.79 1.46
CA VAL A 25 -3.38 -5.88 1.04
C VAL A 25 -4.66 -6.34 1.71
N ASP A 26 -5.32 -5.43 2.45
CA ASP A 26 -6.51 -5.78 3.21
C ASP A 26 -7.68 -6.14 2.29
N ARG A 27 -7.94 -5.27 1.31
CA ARG A 27 -8.91 -5.54 0.24
C ARG A 27 -8.60 -4.83 -1.05
N ILE A 28 -9.03 -5.42 -2.15
CA ILE A 28 -9.11 -4.81 -3.47
C ILE A 28 -10.55 -4.95 -3.94
N VAL A 29 -11.14 -3.82 -4.30
CA VAL A 29 -12.49 -3.73 -4.82
C VAL A 29 -12.41 -3.22 -6.25
N VAL A 30 -12.96 -3.97 -7.20
CA VAL A 30 -13.09 -3.55 -8.60
C VAL A 30 -14.57 -3.41 -8.92
N ASP A 31 -15.00 -2.19 -9.23
CA ASP A 31 -16.36 -1.88 -9.66
C ASP A 31 -16.43 -1.93 -11.19
N GLY A 32 -17.20 -2.88 -11.71
CA GLY A 32 -17.29 -3.15 -13.13
C GLY A 32 -18.71 -3.27 -13.64
N ARG A 33 -19.10 -2.33 -14.51
CA ARG A 33 -20.09 -2.59 -15.54
C ARG A 33 -19.41 -3.39 -16.66
N GLN A 34 -20.11 -4.38 -17.23
CA GLN A 34 -19.60 -5.22 -18.33
C GLN A 34 -18.46 -6.18 -17.94
N LEU A 35 -18.55 -6.79 -16.76
CA LEU A 35 -17.73 -7.96 -16.43
C LEU A 35 -18.21 -9.16 -17.26
N SER A 36 -17.29 -9.85 -17.90
CA SER A 36 -17.55 -11.15 -18.52
C SER A 36 -17.08 -12.24 -17.59
N VAL A 37 -17.98 -13.13 -17.19
CA VAL A 37 -17.62 -14.31 -16.39
C VAL A 37 -17.81 -15.55 -17.26
N GLU A 38 -16.73 -16.28 -17.45
CA GLU A 38 -16.73 -17.62 -18.03
C GLU A 38 -16.59 -18.64 -16.92
N SER A 39 -17.31 -19.77 -17.04
CA SER A 39 -17.36 -20.80 -15.99
C SER A 39 -16.39 -21.95 -16.22
N GLU A 40 -15.93 -22.17 -17.47
CA GLU A 40 -15.08 -23.31 -17.84
C GLU A 40 -14.05 -22.94 -18.92
N PRO A 41 -12.80 -22.60 -18.55
CA PRO A 41 -12.31 -22.39 -17.18
C PRO A 41 -12.96 -21.17 -16.51
N PHE A 42 -12.95 -21.12 -15.16
CA PHE A 42 -13.41 -19.92 -14.46
C PHE A 42 -12.49 -18.75 -14.78
N ALA A 43 -13.00 -17.75 -15.50
CA ALA A 43 -12.27 -16.55 -15.88
C ALA A 43 -13.17 -15.33 -15.74
N VAL A 44 -12.58 -14.24 -15.25
CA VAL A 44 -13.25 -12.94 -15.13
C VAL A 44 -12.46 -11.95 -15.98
N ALA A 45 -13.11 -11.44 -17.02
CA ALA A 45 -12.52 -10.50 -17.97
C ALA A 45 -13.32 -9.19 -18.01
N SER A 46 -12.65 -8.12 -18.43
CA SER A 46 -13.25 -6.79 -18.57
C SER A 46 -13.13 -6.27 -20.01
N GLN A 47 -14.16 -5.60 -20.53
CA GLN A 47 -14.12 -4.98 -21.87
C GLN A 47 -13.34 -3.64 -21.91
N GLY A 48 -12.83 -3.19 -20.76
CA GLY A 48 -12.04 -1.97 -20.60
C GLY A 48 -11.64 -1.76 -19.15
N PRO A 49 -10.86 -0.69 -18.86
CA PRO A 49 -10.42 -0.38 -17.50
C PRO A 49 -11.61 -0.16 -16.56
N LEU A 50 -11.53 -0.75 -15.37
CA LEU A 50 -12.54 -0.69 -14.32
C LEU A 50 -12.03 0.13 -13.14
N GLU A 51 -12.93 0.79 -12.40
CA GLU A 51 -12.51 1.51 -11.20
C GLU A 51 -12.04 0.51 -10.13
N ALA A 52 -10.88 0.79 -9.52
CA ALA A 52 -10.32 -0.04 -8.48
C ALA A 52 -10.02 0.77 -7.21
N GLU A 53 -10.38 0.22 -6.06
CA GLU A 53 -9.95 0.69 -4.74
C GLU A 53 -9.07 -0.40 -4.10
N VAL A 54 -7.86 -0.02 -3.69
CA VAL A 54 -6.96 -0.86 -2.89
C VAL A 54 -6.88 -0.27 -1.49
N VAL A 55 -7.11 -1.08 -0.47
CA VAL A 55 -7.05 -0.66 0.93
C VAL A 55 -5.91 -1.38 1.63
N LEU A 56 -5.07 -0.61 2.32
CA LEU A 56 -3.99 -1.09 3.16
C LEU A 56 -4.32 -0.75 4.61
N ALA A 57 -4.51 -1.77 5.43
CA ALA A 57 -4.81 -1.58 6.86
C ALA A 57 -3.56 -1.08 7.62
N PRO A 58 -3.73 -0.21 8.63
CA PRO A 58 -2.63 0.32 9.43
C PRO A 58 -1.69 -0.77 9.95
N GLU A 59 -2.24 -1.85 10.51
CA GLU A 59 -1.50 -2.95 11.11
C GLU A 59 -0.64 -3.72 10.10
N ASP A 60 -1.15 -3.93 8.88
CA ASP A 60 -0.41 -4.65 7.84
C ASP A 60 0.73 -3.79 7.27
N VAL A 61 0.48 -2.47 7.13
CA VAL A 61 1.53 -1.52 6.74
C VAL A 61 2.60 -1.42 7.83
N SER A 62 2.21 -1.34 9.10
CA SER A 62 3.14 -1.36 10.23
C SER A 62 3.97 -2.64 10.27
N ALA A 63 3.34 -3.81 10.13
CA ALA A 63 4.04 -5.08 10.12
C ALA A 63 5.03 -5.20 8.95
N PHE A 64 4.64 -4.72 7.77
CA PHE A 64 5.52 -4.68 6.61
C PHE A 64 6.74 -3.77 6.81
N VAL A 65 6.52 -2.57 7.38
CA VAL A 65 7.61 -1.63 7.67
C VAL A 65 8.53 -2.16 8.76
N GLU A 66 7.98 -2.78 9.80
CA GLU A 66 8.74 -3.38 10.90
C GLU A 66 9.57 -4.58 10.42
N ALA A 67 9.04 -5.42 9.52
CA ALA A 67 9.78 -6.54 8.92
C ALA A 67 10.98 -6.07 8.07
N LYS A 68 10.95 -4.83 7.57
CA LYS A 68 12.05 -4.19 6.84
C LYS A 68 12.99 -3.41 7.75
N ALA A 69 12.77 -3.40 9.07
CA ALA A 69 13.64 -2.69 10.01
C ALA A 69 15.04 -3.35 10.07
N PRO A 70 16.12 -2.56 9.94
CA PRO A 70 17.47 -3.04 10.06
C PRO A 70 17.78 -3.36 11.53
N PRO A 71 18.83 -4.15 11.80
CA PRO A 71 19.12 -4.64 13.16
C PRO A 71 19.33 -3.56 14.23
N GLN A 72 19.68 -2.32 13.83
CA GLN A 72 19.88 -1.21 14.77
C GLN A 72 18.55 -0.58 15.23
N VAL A 73 17.46 -0.78 14.50
CA VAL A 73 16.14 -0.28 14.85
C VAL A 73 15.46 -1.26 15.79
N LYS A 74 15.13 -0.79 16.99
CA LYS A 74 14.45 -1.57 18.02
C LYS A 74 12.95 -1.63 17.77
N LYS A 75 12.37 -0.52 17.28
CA LYS A 75 10.93 -0.40 17.07
C LYS A 75 10.61 0.69 16.04
N ILE A 76 9.60 0.46 15.22
CA ILE A 76 8.95 1.47 14.40
C ILE A 76 7.46 1.46 14.72
N GLU A 77 6.91 2.61 15.08
CA GLU A 77 5.47 2.79 15.26
C GLU A 77 4.97 3.76 14.19
N LEU A 78 3.88 3.38 13.53
CA LEU A 78 3.21 4.24 12.55
C LEU A 78 1.86 4.66 13.10
N GLU A 79 1.60 5.96 13.07
CA GLU A 79 0.31 6.55 13.40
C GLU A 79 -0.23 7.20 12.11
N PHE A 80 -1.39 6.73 11.65
CA PHE A 80 -2.02 7.21 10.42
C PHE A 80 -2.95 8.38 10.76
N LEU A 81 -2.65 9.53 10.19
CA LEU A 81 -3.39 10.78 10.37
C LEU A 81 -3.96 11.23 9.03
N GLU A 82 -4.96 12.11 9.06
CA GLU A 82 -5.53 12.67 7.83
C GLU A 82 -4.42 13.27 6.95
N GLY A 83 -4.19 12.69 5.77
CA GLY A 83 -3.21 13.14 4.77
C GLY A 83 -1.73 12.89 5.09
N LYS A 84 -1.38 12.23 6.21
CA LYS A 84 0.02 11.99 6.59
C LYS A 84 0.19 10.80 7.53
N VAL A 85 1.38 10.23 7.58
CA VAL A 85 1.77 9.20 8.56
C VAL A 85 2.81 9.79 9.50
N ARG A 86 2.63 9.62 10.80
CA ARG A 86 3.65 9.90 11.78
C ARG A 86 4.40 8.62 12.08
N ALA A 87 5.71 8.64 11.87
CA ALA A 87 6.61 7.55 12.21
C ALA A 87 7.35 7.88 13.51
N ILE A 88 7.34 6.95 14.46
CA ILE A 88 8.16 7.00 15.67
C ILE A 88 9.15 5.85 15.57
N VAL A 89 10.44 6.17 15.49
CA VAL A 89 11.52 5.19 15.34
C VAL A 89 12.34 5.19 16.61
N THR A 90 12.52 4.02 17.21
CA THR A 90 13.42 3.82 18.34
C THR A 90 14.62 3.01 17.89
N VAL A 91 15.81 3.58 18.05
CA VAL A 91 17.09 2.99 17.65
C VAL A 91 17.86 2.59 18.89
N LYS A 92 18.47 1.40 18.85
CA LYS A 92 19.33 0.90 19.92
C LYS A 92 20.76 1.41 19.70
N VAL A 93 21.18 2.39 20.49
CA VAL A 93 22.60 2.73 20.67
C VAL A 93 23.02 2.44 22.12
N ILE A 94 24.12 3.02 22.62
CA ILE A 94 24.56 2.85 24.03
C ILE A 94 23.40 3.15 25.01
N PHE A 95 22.51 4.06 24.63
CA PHE A 95 21.22 4.33 25.24
C PHE A 95 20.14 4.32 24.13
N ASP A 96 18.88 3.98 24.43
CA ASP A 96 17.81 4.03 23.42
C ASP A 96 17.53 5.48 22.99
N ILE A 97 17.51 5.74 21.69
CA ILE A 97 17.13 7.05 21.12
C ILE A 97 15.81 6.88 20.37
N SER A 98 14.80 7.64 20.75
CA SER A 98 13.53 7.73 20.04
C SER A 98 13.45 9.03 19.25
N ALA A 99 13.06 8.94 17.99
CA ALA A 99 12.87 10.06 17.08
C ALA A 99 11.49 9.95 16.43
N SER A 100 10.82 11.08 16.23
CA SER A 100 9.54 11.15 15.51
C SER A 100 9.67 12.04 14.28
N ALA A 101 9.11 11.58 13.17
CA ALA A 101 8.96 12.36 11.96
C ALA A 101 7.57 12.16 11.36
N THR A 102 7.16 13.12 10.54
CA THR A 102 5.92 13.02 9.76
C THR A 102 6.28 12.84 8.30
N LEU A 103 5.53 12.01 7.59
CA LEU A 103 5.72 11.73 6.17
C LEU A 103 4.39 11.71 5.43
N GLY A 104 4.43 12.02 4.14
CA GLY A 104 3.32 11.81 3.22
C GLY A 104 3.51 10.53 2.39
N LEU A 105 2.44 10.09 1.75
CA LEU A 105 2.48 9.05 0.71
C LEU A 105 2.04 9.61 -0.65
N ARG A 106 2.81 9.31 -1.70
CA ARG A 106 2.53 9.74 -3.07
C ARG A 106 2.56 8.55 -4.01
N ILE A 107 1.93 8.70 -5.16
CA ILE A 107 2.10 7.76 -6.27
C ILE A 107 3.22 8.27 -7.16
N ALA A 108 4.25 7.46 -7.38
CA ALA A 108 5.35 7.73 -8.31
C ALA A 108 5.61 6.47 -9.14
N GLU A 109 5.63 6.62 -10.48
CA GLU A 109 5.83 5.48 -11.40
C GLU A 109 4.87 4.30 -11.13
N ASN A 110 3.60 4.61 -10.86
CA ASN A 110 2.57 3.63 -10.48
C ASN A 110 2.80 2.90 -9.14
N ARG A 111 3.78 3.31 -8.32
CA ARG A 111 4.03 2.74 -6.99
C ARG A 111 3.65 3.72 -5.89
N LEU A 112 3.28 3.20 -4.73
CA LEU A 112 3.10 4.01 -3.53
C LEU A 112 4.47 4.23 -2.88
N GLU A 113 4.86 5.49 -2.70
CA GLU A 113 6.14 5.88 -2.11
C GLU A 113 5.95 6.91 -0.99
N VAL A 114 6.83 6.85 -0.01
CA VAL A 114 7.01 7.84 1.05
C VAL A 114 7.62 9.11 0.47
N TYR A 115 7.09 10.27 0.86
CA TYR A 115 7.61 11.59 0.48
C TYR A 115 7.46 12.62 1.61
N GLY A 116 8.06 13.80 1.43
CA GLY A 116 7.77 14.97 2.27
C GLY A 116 8.07 14.74 3.76
N ILE A 117 9.24 14.17 4.07
CA ILE A 117 9.66 13.87 5.43
C ILE A 117 9.90 15.17 6.19
N ASP A 118 9.11 15.43 7.23
CA ASP A 118 9.34 16.46 8.24
C ASP A 118 10.04 15.82 9.45
N ASP A 119 11.33 16.10 9.57
CA ASP A 119 12.23 15.61 10.61
C ASP A 119 12.69 16.74 11.56
N SER A 120 11.94 17.83 11.63
CA SER A 120 12.27 19.00 12.45
C SER A 120 12.50 18.67 13.93
N GLN A 121 11.79 17.66 14.45
CA GLN A 121 11.88 17.16 15.82
C GLN A 121 12.97 16.09 16.03
N VAL A 122 13.68 15.70 14.97
CA VAL A 122 14.68 14.63 15.01
C VAL A 122 16.05 15.23 15.32
N PRO A 123 16.77 14.72 16.34
CA PRO A 123 18.13 15.16 16.63
C PRO A 123 19.04 14.99 15.39
N ALA A 124 19.88 15.99 15.10
CA ALA A 124 20.80 15.99 13.96
C ALA A 124 21.56 14.66 13.74
N PRO A 125 22.14 13.99 14.76
CA PRO A 125 22.84 12.72 14.56
C PRO A 125 21.91 11.55 14.17
N ALA A 126 20.61 11.63 14.47
CA ALA A 126 19.64 10.58 14.16
C ALA A 126 18.96 10.76 12.79
N ARG A 127 19.01 11.97 12.19
CA ARG A 127 18.35 12.26 10.90
C ARG A 127 18.80 11.34 9.76
N PRO A 128 20.10 11.10 9.51
CA PRO A 128 20.53 10.23 8.41
C PRO A 128 20.03 8.79 8.59
N MET A 129 20.00 8.29 9.83
CA MET A 129 19.49 6.95 10.13
C MET A 129 18.00 6.86 9.85
N LEU A 130 17.23 7.85 10.28
CA LEU A 130 15.80 7.92 9.98
C LEU A 130 15.56 8.01 8.47
N HIS A 131 16.29 8.85 7.73
CA HIS A 131 16.11 9.00 6.28
C HIS A 131 16.40 7.70 5.55
N ASN A 132 17.48 7.01 5.90
CA ASN A 132 17.80 5.70 5.33
C ASN A 132 16.69 4.68 5.65
N GLN A 133 16.14 4.73 6.86
CA GLN A 133 15.04 3.87 7.25
C GLN A 133 13.78 4.13 6.42
N LEU A 134 13.36 5.40 6.35
CA LEU A 134 12.18 5.78 5.60
C LEU A 134 12.34 5.50 4.10
N ALA A 135 13.54 5.66 3.56
CA ALA A 135 13.86 5.31 2.18
C ALA A 135 13.75 3.79 1.92
N SER A 136 14.15 2.94 2.87
CA SER A 136 14.01 1.47 2.74
C SER A 136 12.55 0.99 2.69
N MET A 137 11.60 1.84 3.11
CA MET A 137 10.18 1.55 3.00
C MET A 137 9.69 1.64 1.54
N ASN A 138 10.46 2.27 0.64
CA ASN A 138 10.05 2.46 -0.75
C ASN A 138 10.43 1.26 -1.65
N PRO A 139 9.51 0.82 -2.53
CA PRO A 139 8.10 1.21 -2.58
C PRO A 139 7.33 0.60 -1.38
N LEU A 140 6.38 1.37 -0.85
CA LEU A 140 5.48 0.89 0.20
C LEU A 140 4.49 -0.12 -0.36
N PHE A 141 4.06 0.09 -1.61
CA PHE A 141 3.22 -0.84 -2.36
C PHE A 141 3.52 -0.73 -3.86
N ASP A 142 3.56 -1.89 -4.53
CA ASP A 142 3.74 -2.00 -5.98
C ASP A 142 2.58 -2.81 -6.59
N PRO A 143 1.69 -2.18 -7.36
CA PRO A 143 0.56 -2.85 -8.00
C PRO A 143 0.94 -3.97 -8.97
N SER A 144 2.18 -3.99 -9.49
CA SER A 144 2.64 -5.10 -10.35
C SER A 144 2.69 -6.46 -9.61
N SER A 145 2.60 -6.41 -8.28
CA SER A 145 2.49 -7.59 -7.41
C SER A 145 1.09 -8.20 -7.35
N LEU A 146 0.09 -7.57 -7.97
CA LEU A 146 -1.30 -8.00 -7.95
C LEU A 146 -1.60 -9.04 -9.05
N PRO A 147 -2.67 -9.85 -8.88
CA PRO A 147 -3.05 -10.86 -9.87
C PRO A 147 -3.58 -10.28 -11.21
N PHE A 148 -3.78 -8.98 -11.29
CA PHE A 148 -4.21 -8.26 -12.49
C PHE A 148 -3.58 -6.86 -12.51
N GLU A 149 -3.56 -6.23 -13.68
CA GLU A 149 -2.95 -4.91 -13.83
C GLU A 149 -3.80 -3.85 -13.11
N VAL A 150 -3.16 -3.04 -12.27
CA VAL A 150 -3.78 -1.87 -11.64
C VAL A 150 -2.90 -0.65 -11.84
N ARG A 151 -3.52 0.41 -12.39
CA ARG A 151 -2.92 1.73 -12.51
C ARG A 151 -3.45 2.67 -11.45
N LEU A 152 -2.62 3.02 -10.47
CA LEU A 152 -2.95 3.94 -9.38
C LEU A 152 -3.07 5.38 -9.90
N THR A 153 -4.04 6.11 -9.37
CA THR A 153 -4.34 7.50 -9.73
C THR A 153 -4.40 8.43 -8.52
N SER A 154 -4.82 7.94 -7.36
CA SER A 154 -4.85 8.74 -6.13
C SER A 154 -4.58 7.93 -4.88
N VAL A 155 -4.16 8.63 -3.84
CA VAL A 155 -3.91 8.11 -2.49
C VAL A 155 -4.61 9.02 -1.48
N ALA A 156 -5.27 8.40 -0.50
CA ALA A 156 -5.83 9.04 0.66
C ALA A 156 -5.32 8.31 1.92
N ILE A 157 -5.01 9.08 2.96
CA ILE A 157 -4.51 8.58 4.24
C ILE A 157 -5.49 9.05 5.31
N SER A 158 -5.96 8.12 6.14
CA SER A 158 -6.81 8.38 7.30
C SER A 158 -6.43 7.46 8.46
N ALA A 159 -7.09 7.60 9.60
CA ALA A 159 -6.89 6.69 10.74
C ALA A 159 -7.24 5.22 10.42
N GLU A 160 -8.05 4.97 9.39
CA GLU A 160 -8.39 3.63 8.90
C GLU A 160 -7.33 3.03 7.97
N GLY A 161 -6.25 3.77 7.68
CA GLY A 161 -5.13 3.30 6.85
C GLY A 161 -4.99 4.08 5.54
N VAL A 162 -4.54 3.37 4.49
CA VAL A 162 -4.25 3.97 3.19
C VAL A 162 -5.25 3.44 2.17
N ARG A 163 -5.93 4.34 1.48
CA ARG A 163 -6.81 4.00 0.35
C ARG A 163 -6.17 4.51 -0.94
N LEU A 164 -5.97 3.61 -1.89
CA LEU A 164 -5.49 3.93 -3.22
C LEU A 164 -6.64 3.74 -4.20
N ARG A 165 -6.82 4.69 -5.11
CA ARG A 165 -7.75 4.53 -6.23
C ARG A 165 -6.97 4.38 -7.52
N GLY A 166 -7.58 3.70 -8.48
CA GLY A 166 -6.95 3.42 -9.75
C GLY A 166 -7.91 2.83 -10.78
N GLN A 167 -7.30 2.30 -11.82
CA GLN A 167 -7.96 1.60 -12.92
C GLN A 167 -7.40 0.18 -12.99
N ALA A 168 -8.25 -0.84 -12.92
CA ALA A 168 -7.87 -2.24 -13.07
C ALA A 168 -8.21 -2.74 -14.47
N SER A 169 -7.33 -3.56 -15.04
CA SER A 169 -7.57 -4.28 -16.28
C SER A 169 -7.59 -5.77 -15.97
N LEU A 170 -8.76 -6.41 -16.12
CA LEU A 170 -8.91 -7.84 -15.94
C LEU A 170 -8.68 -8.56 -17.29
N PRO A 171 -7.81 -9.58 -17.32
CA PRO A 171 -7.43 -10.29 -18.54
C PRO A 171 -8.56 -11.11 -19.16
#